data_AF-A0A7S0CMD7-F1
#
_entry.id   AF-A0A7S0CMD7-F1
#
_cell.length_a   1.000
_cell.length_b   1.000
_cell.length_c   1.000
_cell.angle_alpha   90.00
_cell.angle_beta   90.00
_cell.angle_gamma   90.00
#
_symmetry.space_group_name_H-M   'P 1'
#
loop_
_entity.id
_entity.type
_entity.pdbx_description
1 polymer ?
#
loop_
_entity_poly.entity_id
_entity_poly.type
_entity_poly.pdbx_seq_one_letter_code
_entity_poly.pdbx_strand_id
1 'polypeptide(L)'
;ADETFTRDFLIAAQTCEIDIWTNTLEQPQTCRGPVLRATGIFFEGSPQCVHRGRLKEVPSFRRWAQPAMIIGECISGIGDSKLHPPPEREAGHSYTPRIKGYGFNYDWSKWPQNATMYPLFNGADFRRMANGVMQWRTGYHFHNFFDTLDKVRWKHFTYGHKHGGALEQPLNAINRDVNLLVRCIMDRPDDDNYEKRLRNPMKEMKNDNFTMPIAFRSKEYAQARKKELQILISKDEMLYGRADYYTGNNLYNAKTMITHPAANATSVLFVT
;
A
#
# COMPACT_ATOMS: atom_id res chain seq x y z
N ALA A 1 9.94 -1.58 -0.67
CA ALA A 1 8.88 -1.21 -1.62
C ALA A 1 7.58 -1.81 -1.09
N ASP A 2 6.55 -0.99 -0.89
CA ASP A 2 5.29 -1.43 -0.29
C ASP A 2 4.45 -2.18 -1.34
N GLU A 3 4.68 -1.98 -2.64
CA GLU A 3 3.96 -2.65 -3.73
C GLU A 3 4.92 -3.32 -4.74
N THR A 4 4.63 -4.54 -5.17
CA THR A 4 5.44 -5.26 -6.17
C THR A 4 4.61 -6.16 -7.06
N PHE A 5 5.05 -6.34 -8.30
CA PHE A 5 4.43 -7.31 -9.21
C PHE A 5 4.86 -8.73 -8.79
N THR A 6 4.12 -9.75 -9.23
CA THR A 6 4.59 -11.12 -9.11
C THR A 6 5.79 -11.33 -10.03
N ARG A 7 6.70 -12.24 -9.65
CA ARG A 7 7.85 -12.60 -10.47
C ARG A 7 7.42 -13.07 -11.87
N ASP A 8 6.43 -13.95 -11.92
CA ASP A 8 5.95 -14.52 -13.18
C ASP A 8 5.38 -13.44 -14.11
N PHE A 9 4.67 -12.46 -13.54
CA PHE A 9 4.17 -11.33 -14.30
C PHE A 9 5.29 -10.43 -14.82
N LEU A 10 6.33 -10.16 -14.01
CA LEU A 10 7.49 -9.39 -14.46
C LEU A 10 8.25 -10.08 -15.60
N ILE A 11 8.42 -11.40 -15.52
CA ILE A 11 9.06 -12.19 -16.59
C ILE A 11 8.20 -12.15 -17.86
N ALA A 12 6.88 -12.32 -17.73
CA ALA A 12 5.96 -12.20 -18.84
C ALA A 12 6.01 -10.81 -19.48
N ALA A 13 6.01 -9.75 -18.67
CA ALA A 13 6.10 -8.36 -19.15
C ALA A 13 7.45 -8.02 -19.81
N GLN A 14 8.52 -8.78 -19.53
CA GLN A 14 9.82 -8.63 -20.17
C GLN A 14 9.92 -9.39 -21.50
N THR A 15 9.13 -10.44 -21.68
CA THR A 15 9.24 -11.37 -22.81
C THR A 15 8.13 -11.17 -23.83
N CYS A 16 6.93 -10.88 -23.35
CA CYS A 16 5.75 -10.68 -24.15
C CYS A 16 5.50 -9.19 -24.34
N GLU A 17 5.00 -8.81 -25.50
CA GLU A 17 4.45 -7.49 -25.68
C GLU A 17 3.19 -7.33 -24.83
N ILE A 18 2.99 -6.15 -24.25
CA ILE A 18 1.78 -5.83 -23.49
C ILE A 18 0.86 -5.03 -24.40
N ASP A 19 -0.30 -5.59 -24.74
CA ASP A 19 -1.24 -5.04 -25.73
C ASP A 19 -1.55 -3.54 -25.58
N ILE A 20 -1.55 -3.04 -24.35
CA ILE A 20 -1.86 -1.63 -24.07
C ILE A 20 -0.74 -0.67 -24.49
N TRP A 21 0.45 -1.20 -24.71
CA TRP A 21 1.63 -0.49 -25.17
C TRP A 21 1.90 -0.74 -26.66
N THR A 22 1.16 -1.65 -27.29
CA THR A 22 1.36 -2.09 -28.69
C THR A 22 0.36 -1.48 -29.68
N ASN A 23 -0.23 -0.31 -29.38
CA ASN A 23 -0.66 0.57 -30.47
C ASN A 23 0.60 1.31 -30.97
N THR A 24 1.47 0.88 -31.87
CA THR A 24 1.73 -0.28 -32.74
C THR A 24 3.25 -0.21 -32.96
N LEU A 25 3.95 -1.29 -33.31
CA LEU A 25 5.38 -1.17 -33.72
C LEU A 25 5.57 -0.15 -34.88
N GLU A 26 4.47 0.30 -35.51
CA GLU A 26 4.38 1.26 -36.61
C GLU A 26 3.85 2.66 -36.21
N GLN A 27 3.37 2.89 -34.97
CA GLN A 27 2.87 4.20 -34.51
C GLN A 27 3.59 4.66 -33.25
N PRO A 28 3.95 5.96 -33.16
CA PRO A 28 4.56 6.52 -31.97
C PRO A 28 3.69 6.32 -30.73
N GLN A 29 4.30 5.99 -29.59
CA GLN A 29 3.61 5.93 -28.32
C GLN A 29 3.07 7.33 -27.95
N THR A 30 1.75 7.46 -27.90
CA THR A 30 1.11 8.77 -27.62
C THR A 30 1.23 9.23 -26.18
N CYS A 31 1.51 8.32 -25.24
CA CYS A 31 1.49 8.56 -23.79
C CYS A 31 0.13 8.99 -23.22
N ARG A 32 -0.99 8.71 -23.92
CA ARG A 32 -2.34 8.99 -23.38
C ARG A 32 -2.70 8.11 -22.18
N GLY A 33 -2.35 6.82 -22.24
CA GLY A 33 -2.66 5.83 -21.21
C GLY A 33 -1.55 4.80 -20.98
N PRO A 34 -0.29 5.22 -20.74
CA PRO A 34 0.86 4.34 -20.79
C PRO A 34 1.06 3.47 -19.53
N VAL A 35 0.20 3.64 -18.52
CA VAL A 35 0.36 2.97 -17.23
C VAL A 35 -0.40 1.64 -17.23
N LEU A 36 0.21 0.58 -16.73
CA LEU A 36 -0.44 -0.69 -16.41
C LEU A 36 -0.50 -0.82 -14.89
N ARG A 37 -1.68 -1.04 -14.33
CA ARG A 37 -1.86 -1.21 -12.89
C ARG A 37 -2.16 -2.67 -12.59
N ALA A 38 -1.53 -3.24 -11.58
CA ALA A 38 -1.92 -4.53 -11.05
C ALA A 38 -2.84 -4.35 -9.85
N THR A 39 -3.71 -5.33 -9.67
CA THR A 39 -4.48 -5.49 -8.44
C THR A 39 -3.70 -6.34 -7.46
N GLY A 40 -3.19 -5.71 -6.41
CA GLY A 40 -2.49 -6.36 -5.31
C GLY A 40 -3.39 -6.75 -4.14
N ILE A 41 -3.05 -7.87 -3.51
CA ILE A 41 -3.56 -8.22 -2.17
C ILE A 41 -2.85 -7.33 -1.15
N PHE A 42 -3.62 -6.76 -0.24
CA PHE A 42 -3.11 -5.90 0.82
C PHE A 42 -2.80 -6.71 2.08
N PHE A 43 -1.52 -6.94 2.32
CA PHE A 43 -0.97 -7.50 3.57
C PHE A 43 -0.49 -6.40 4.48
N GLU A 44 -0.63 -6.60 5.79
CA GLU A 44 -0.30 -5.65 6.84
C GLU A 44 0.73 -6.28 7.80
N GLY A 45 2.02 -6.00 7.58
CA GLY A 45 3.18 -6.46 8.37
C GLY A 45 3.47 -7.98 8.38
N SER A 46 2.46 -8.81 8.17
CA SER A 46 2.53 -10.28 8.20
C SER A 46 1.64 -10.93 7.13
N PRO A 47 2.03 -12.11 6.61
CA PRO A 47 1.19 -12.91 5.70
C PRO A 47 -0.19 -13.26 6.27
N GLN A 48 -0.34 -13.28 7.59
CA GLN A 48 -1.60 -13.61 8.27
C GLN A 48 -2.54 -12.42 8.45
N CYS A 49 -2.06 -11.21 8.17
CA CYS A 49 -2.79 -9.99 8.38
C CYS A 49 -3.16 -9.40 7.02
N VAL A 50 -4.31 -9.83 6.52
CA VAL A 50 -4.84 -9.40 5.22
C VAL A 50 -6.06 -8.52 5.48
N HIS A 51 -6.12 -7.36 4.83
CA HIS A 51 -7.29 -6.49 4.91
C HIS A 51 -8.51 -7.18 4.28
N ARG A 52 -9.64 -7.15 4.96
CA ARG A 52 -10.94 -7.57 4.41
C ARG A 52 -11.47 -6.47 3.48
N GLY A 53 -12.11 -6.86 2.38
CA GLY A 53 -12.78 -5.93 1.49
C GLY A 53 -13.93 -5.20 2.21
N ARG A 54 -14.18 -3.95 1.81
CA ARG A 54 -15.23 -3.11 2.43
C ARG A 54 -16.63 -3.37 1.89
N LEU A 55 -16.73 -4.01 0.72
CA LEU A 55 -18.02 -4.37 0.13
C LEU A 55 -18.55 -5.63 0.81
N LYS A 56 -19.65 -5.49 1.57
CA LYS A 56 -20.27 -6.59 2.33
C LYS A 56 -20.68 -7.77 1.45
N GLU A 57 -20.97 -7.51 0.18
CA GLU A 57 -21.52 -8.45 -0.80
C GLU A 57 -20.44 -9.25 -1.55
N VAL A 58 -19.17 -8.83 -1.47
CA VAL A 58 -18.06 -9.56 -2.09
C VAL A 58 -17.19 -10.10 -0.94
N PRO A 59 -17.20 -11.41 -0.66
CA PRO A 59 -16.46 -12.03 0.45
C PRO A 59 -14.95 -12.09 0.17
N SER A 60 -14.38 -10.99 -0.32
CA SER A 60 -12.98 -10.90 -0.76
C SER A 60 -12.19 -9.93 0.12
N PHE A 61 -10.88 -10.03 0.05
CA PHE A 61 -9.93 -9.09 0.67
C PHE A 61 -9.91 -7.74 -0.04
N ARG A 62 -9.39 -6.73 0.68
CA ARG A 62 -9.14 -5.40 0.11
C ARG A 62 -8.11 -5.52 -0.99
N ARG A 63 -8.46 -4.96 -2.13
CA ARG A 63 -7.63 -4.90 -3.34
C ARG A 63 -7.10 -3.50 -3.50
N TRP A 64 -5.85 -3.39 -3.91
CA TRP A 64 -5.19 -2.11 -4.17
C TRP A 64 -4.70 -2.09 -5.61
N ALA A 65 -4.98 -1.01 -6.36
CA ALA A 65 -4.60 -0.88 -7.77
C ALA A 65 -3.13 -0.43 -7.94
N GLN A 66 -2.26 -1.10 -7.20
CA GLN A 66 -0.80 -1.03 -7.27
C GLN A 66 -0.24 -2.44 -7.02
N PRO A 67 0.94 -2.78 -7.53
CA PRO A 67 1.94 -1.92 -8.21
C PRO A 67 1.47 -1.42 -9.59
N ALA A 68 2.19 -0.45 -10.14
CA ALA A 68 2.00 0.06 -11.49
C ALA A 68 3.32 0.04 -12.26
N MET A 69 3.24 -0.17 -13.57
CA MET A 69 4.36 -0.06 -14.51
C MET A 69 3.98 0.89 -15.64
N ILE A 70 4.99 1.50 -16.28
CA ILE A 70 4.82 2.41 -17.41
C ILE A 70 5.90 2.10 -18.43
N ILE A 71 5.64 2.39 -19.69
CA ILE A 71 6.70 2.42 -20.70
C ILE A 71 7.66 3.61 -20.45
N GLY A 72 8.96 3.36 -20.55
CA GLY A 72 10.01 4.35 -20.26
C GLY A 72 9.93 5.60 -21.12
N GLU A 73 9.54 5.47 -22.39
CA GLU A 73 9.32 6.57 -23.33
C GLU A 73 8.28 7.60 -22.84
N CYS A 74 7.37 7.20 -21.96
CA CYS A 74 6.38 8.10 -21.38
C CYS A 74 6.81 8.72 -20.05
N ILE A 75 8.05 8.54 -19.61
CA ILE A 75 8.57 9.10 -18.35
C ILE A 75 9.28 10.42 -18.63
N SER A 76 8.98 11.44 -17.84
CA SER A 76 9.66 12.73 -17.91
C SER A 76 11.15 12.58 -17.62
N GLY A 77 12.01 13.13 -18.49
CA GLY A 77 13.46 12.98 -18.43
C GLY A 77 14.01 11.75 -19.16
N ILE A 78 13.14 10.85 -19.64
CA ILE A 78 13.51 9.73 -20.52
C ILE A 78 12.91 9.94 -21.91
N GLY A 79 11.60 10.20 -21.99
CA GLY A 79 10.88 10.49 -23.23
C GLY A 79 11.23 11.81 -23.90
N ASP A 80 10.93 11.93 -25.19
CA ASP A 80 11.17 13.16 -25.96
C ASP A 80 10.15 14.25 -25.61
N SER A 81 10.57 15.23 -24.81
CA SER A 81 9.74 16.38 -24.44
C SER A 81 9.35 17.27 -25.61
N LYS A 82 10.01 17.18 -26.77
CA LYS A 82 9.62 17.93 -27.98
C LYS A 82 8.36 17.35 -28.61
N LEU A 83 8.19 16.04 -28.54
CA LEU A 83 6.99 15.35 -29.02
C LEU A 83 5.85 15.40 -28.01
N HIS A 84 6.18 15.51 -26.72
CA HIS A 84 5.23 15.47 -25.62
C HIS A 84 5.23 16.79 -24.82
N PRO A 85 4.43 17.81 -25.24
CA PRO A 85 4.40 19.10 -24.57
C PRO A 85 4.07 18.96 -23.07
N PRO A 86 4.68 19.77 -22.20
CA PRO A 86 4.44 19.68 -20.76
C PRO A 86 2.99 20.10 -20.43
N PRO A 87 2.34 19.45 -19.45
CA PRO A 87 1.03 19.86 -18.99
C PRO A 87 1.15 21.00 -17.98
N GLU A 88 0.05 21.71 -17.75
CA GLU A 88 -0.05 22.61 -16.60
C GLU A 88 -0.13 21.81 -15.29
N ARG A 89 0.60 22.26 -14.27
CA ARG A 89 0.78 21.55 -12.99
C ARG A 89 0.38 22.41 -11.80
N GLU A 90 -0.04 21.76 -10.72
CA GLU A 90 -0.39 22.42 -9.45
C GLU A 90 0.80 23.26 -8.96
N ALA A 91 0.58 24.50 -8.53
CA ALA A 91 1.64 25.42 -8.11
C ALA A 91 2.76 25.70 -9.15
N GLY A 92 2.56 25.37 -10.42
CA GLY A 92 3.49 25.69 -11.51
C GLY A 92 4.83 24.93 -11.48
N HIS A 93 4.99 23.95 -10.59
CA HIS A 93 6.23 23.19 -10.46
C HIS A 93 6.23 21.92 -11.32
N SER A 94 7.38 21.53 -11.87
CA SER A 94 7.49 20.35 -12.74
C SER A 94 7.28 19.02 -12.02
N TYR A 95 7.48 18.97 -10.71
CA TYR A 95 7.36 17.79 -9.86
C TYR A 95 5.98 17.61 -9.24
N THR A 96 5.10 18.61 -9.32
CA THR A 96 3.76 18.53 -8.76
C THR A 96 2.81 17.80 -9.72
N PRO A 97 1.66 17.33 -9.21
CA PRO A 97 0.61 16.74 -10.01
C PRO A 97 0.09 17.71 -11.09
N ARG A 98 -0.42 17.16 -12.20
CA ARG A 98 -1.15 17.93 -13.22
C ARG A 98 -2.44 18.53 -12.64
N ILE A 99 -2.84 19.70 -13.11
CA ILE A 99 -4.15 20.25 -12.74
C ILE A 99 -5.29 19.45 -13.40
N LYS A 100 -6.50 19.55 -12.85
CA LYS A 100 -7.71 18.90 -13.43
C LYS A 100 -7.93 19.33 -14.88
N GLY A 101 -8.23 18.37 -15.75
CA GLY A 101 -8.37 18.55 -17.20
C GLY A 101 -7.17 18.10 -18.04
N TYR A 102 -6.05 17.70 -17.42
CA TYR A 102 -4.82 17.23 -18.07
C TYR A 102 -4.49 15.74 -17.79
N GLY A 103 -5.52 14.90 -17.66
CA GLY A 103 -5.44 13.44 -17.60
C GLY A 103 -5.85 12.81 -16.27
N PHE A 104 -6.12 13.60 -15.22
CA PHE A 104 -6.64 13.08 -13.95
C PHE A 104 -8.00 12.41 -14.17
N ASN A 105 -8.19 11.16 -13.74
CA ASN A 105 -9.39 10.37 -14.04
C ASN A 105 -9.75 10.29 -15.54
N TYR A 106 -8.75 10.24 -16.43
CA TYR A 106 -8.93 10.29 -17.88
C TYR A 106 -9.57 11.60 -18.42
N ASP A 107 -9.66 12.65 -17.60
CA ASP A 107 -10.17 13.96 -18.00
C ASP A 107 -9.10 14.74 -18.77
N TRP A 108 -9.25 14.82 -20.09
CA TRP A 108 -8.39 15.60 -21.00
C TRP A 108 -9.07 16.87 -21.52
N SER A 109 -10.08 17.39 -20.81
CA SER A 109 -10.89 18.54 -21.25
C SER A 109 -10.10 19.82 -21.51
N LYS A 110 -8.93 19.99 -20.88
CA LYS A 110 -8.03 21.15 -21.07
C LYS A 110 -6.88 20.87 -22.04
N TRP A 111 -6.77 19.64 -22.54
CA TRP A 111 -5.78 19.30 -23.56
C TRP A 111 -6.33 19.64 -24.96
N PRO A 112 -5.50 20.03 -25.93
CA PRO A 112 -5.97 20.30 -27.29
C PRO A 112 -6.70 19.09 -27.87
N GLN A 113 -7.91 19.31 -28.40
CA GLN A 113 -8.78 18.23 -28.88
C GLN A 113 -8.22 17.44 -30.08
N ASN A 114 -7.33 18.07 -30.84
CA ASN A 114 -6.64 17.50 -31.99
C ASN A 114 -5.22 17.01 -31.67
N ALA A 115 -4.84 16.94 -30.38
CA ALA A 115 -3.52 16.47 -30.00
C ALA A 115 -3.37 14.97 -30.27
N THR A 116 -2.28 14.60 -30.95
CA THR A 116 -1.88 13.20 -31.18
C THR A 116 -0.93 12.70 -30.09
N MET A 117 -0.23 13.62 -29.41
CA MET A 117 0.73 13.32 -28.34
C MET A 117 0.26 13.92 -27.01
N TYR A 118 0.51 13.18 -25.93
CA TYR A 118 0.09 13.54 -24.57
C TYR A 118 1.31 13.73 -23.66
N PRO A 119 1.17 14.48 -22.56
CA PRO A 119 2.32 14.83 -21.74
C PRO A 119 2.99 13.63 -21.07
N LEU A 120 4.31 13.71 -20.92
CA LEU A 120 5.12 12.76 -20.15
C LEU A 120 4.73 12.71 -18.66
N PHE A 121 4.95 11.56 -18.03
CA PHE A 121 4.60 11.27 -16.64
C PHE A 121 5.78 11.56 -15.71
N ASN A 122 5.51 12.28 -14.62
CA ASN A 122 6.44 12.42 -13.52
C ASN A 122 6.02 11.54 -12.32
N GLY A 123 6.84 11.53 -11.26
CA GLY A 123 6.58 10.80 -10.00
C GLY A 123 5.19 11.02 -9.39
N ALA A 124 4.66 12.24 -9.49
CA ALA A 124 3.35 12.60 -8.95
C ALA A 124 2.19 12.02 -9.78
N ASP A 125 2.37 11.97 -11.10
CA ASP A 125 1.37 11.46 -12.06
C ASP A 125 1.11 9.97 -11.83
N PHE A 126 2.15 9.16 -11.57
CA PHE A 126 2.03 7.72 -11.27
C PHE A 126 1.06 7.39 -10.14
N ARG A 127 1.02 8.26 -9.11
CA ARG A 127 0.23 8.01 -7.90
C ARG A 127 -1.21 8.49 -8.02
N ARG A 128 -1.46 9.55 -8.79
CA ARG A 128 -2.76 10.26 -8.81
C ARG A 128 -3.59 10.01 -10.05
N MET A 129 -2.99 9.71 -11.20
CA MET A 129 -3.76 9.55 -12.43
C MET A 129 -4.43 8.17 -12.47
N ALA A 130 -5.75 8.14 -12.66
CA ALA A 130 -6.51 6.89 -12.75
C ALA A 130 -6.35 6.17 -14.09
N ASN A 131 -5.19 6.33 -14.75
CA ASN A 131 -4.94 5.65 -15.99
C ASN A 131 -4.37 4.25 -15.76
N GLY A 132 -4.83 3.33 -16.59
CA GLY A 132 -4.21 2.05 -16.89
C GLY A 132 -5.18 0.89 -16.98
N VAL A 133 -4.74 -0.16 -17.68
CA VAL A 133 -5.42 -1.45 -17.62
C VAL A 133 -5.09 -2.11 -16.29
N MET A 134 -6.13 -2.58 -15.63
CA MET A 134 -6.00 -3.27 -14.36
C MET A 134 -5.83 -4.77 -14.61
N GLN A 135 -4.63 -5.28 -14.38
CA GLN A 135 -4.35 -6.71 -14.43
C GLN A 135 -4.66 -7.34 -13.08
N TRP A 136 -5.51 -8.36 -13.10
CA TRP A 136 -5.95 -9.04 -11.89
C TRP A 136 -4.91 -10.07 -11.45
N ARG A 137 -4.62 -10.13 -10.15
CA ARG A 137 -3.78 -11.18 -9.52
C ARG A 137 -2.29 -11.13 -9.88
N THR A 138 -1.80 -9.98 -10.31
CA THR A 138 -0.42 -9.82 -10.81
C THR A 138 0.49 -9.02 -9.88
N GLY A 139 0.05 -8.69 -8.66
CA GLY A 139 0.89 -8.02 -7.69
C GLY A 139 0.49 -8.22 -6.23
N TYR A 140 1.26 -7.60 -5.35
CA TYR A 140 1.12 -7.62 -3.90
C TYR A 140 1.38 -6.23 -3.33
N HIS A 141 0.69 -5.93 -2.24
CA HIS A 141 0.96 -4.76 -1.39
C HIS A 141 1.37 -5.26 0.00
N PHE A 142 2.65 -5.13 0.32
CA PHE A 142 3.28 -5.39 1.60
C PHE A 142 3.32 -4.10 2.44
N HIS A 143 2.19 -3.75 3.04
CA HIS A 143 2.11 -2.56 3.87
C HIS A 143 2.74 -2.82 5.25
N ASN A 144 3.61 -1.91 5.69
CA ASN A 144 4.27 -1.98 7.00
C ASN A 144 5.11 -3.26 7.27
N PHE A 145 5.70 -3.84 6.21
CA PHE A 145 6.66 -4.95 6.31
C PHE A 145 8.07 -4.44 6.64
N PHE A 146 8.23 -3.89 7.84
CA PHE A 146 9.53 -3.44 8.36
C PHE A 146 10.12 -4.44 9.36
N ASP A 147 11.43 -4.50 9.45
CA ASP A 147 12.18 -5.28 10.45
C ASP A 147 12.03 -4.72 11.88
N THR A 148 11.63 -3.45 12.02
CA THR A 148 11.54 -2.73 13.29
C THR A 148 10.30 -1.83 13.32
N LEU A 149 9.74 -1.62 14.51
CA LEU A 149 8.59 -0.71 14.70
C LEU A 149 8.99 0.76 14.60
N ASP A 150 10.25 1.10 14.88
CA ASP A 150 10.76 2.47 14.69
C ASP A 150 10.64 2.94 13.24
N LYS A 151 10.85 2.04 12.27
CA LYS A 151 10.63 2.35 10.85
C LYS A 151 9.16 2.58 10.53
N VAL A 152 8.24 1.84 11.15
CA VAL A 152 6.79 2.07 11.03
C VAL A 152 6.43 3.44 11.58
N ARG A 153 6.90 3.76 12.79
CA ARG A 153 6.68 5.07 13.44
C ARG A 153 7.27 6.20 12.61
N TRP A 154 8.49 6.05 12.12
CA TRP A 154 9.18 7.05 11.29
C TRP A 154 8.46 7.28 9.96
N LYS A 155 8.02 6.23 9.27
CA LYS A 155 7.19 6.33 8.05
C LYS A 155 5.97 7.21 8.32
N HIS A 156 5.26 6.93 9.42
CA HIS A 156 4.05 7.66 9.79
C HIS A 156 4.34 9.05 10.37
N PHE A 157 5.55 9.32 10.86
CA PHE A 157 5.96 10.67 11.26
C PHE A 157 6.30 11.56 10.05
N THR A 158 6.85 10.96 8.99
CA THR A 158 7.48 11.71 7.88
C THR A 158 6.68 11.72 6.58
N TYR A 159 6.51 10.57 5.91
CA TYR A 159 6.12 10.53 4.49
C TYR A 159 4.92 9.65 4.15
N GLY A 160 4.42 8.80 5.06
CA GLY A 160 3.31 7.90 4.79
C GLY A 160 2.16 8.10 5.77
N HIS A 161 1.06 8.74 5.36
CA HIS A 161 -0.09 9.00 6.24
C HIS A 161 0.36 9.74 7.52
N LYS A 162 0.93 10.93 7.33
CA LYS A 162 1.62 11.69 8.36
C LYS A 162 0.76 11.89 9.60
N HIS A 163 1.30 11.51 10.77
CA HIS A 163 0.69 11.68 12.08
C HIS A 163 1.75 12.28 13.03
N GLY A 164 1.49 13.50 13.53
CA GLY A 164 2.47 14.24 14.34
C GLY A 164 2.94 13.51 15.59
N GLY A 165 2.04 12.79 16.28
CA GLY A 165 2.35 11.99 17.46
C GLY A 165 2.89 10.57 17.18
N ALA A 166 3.23 10.21 15.93
CA ALA A 166 3.59 8.83 15.58
C ALA A 166 4.79 8.26 16.35
N LEU A 167 5.67 9.11 16.87
CA LEU A 167 6.86 8.68 17.62
C LEU A 167 6.57 8.43 19.11
N GLU A 168 5.48 8.96 19.65
CA GLU A 168 5.26 9.06 21.11
C GLU A 168 3.98 8.36 21.59
N GLN A 169 3.07 8.03 20.68
CA GLN A 169 1.78 7.43 21.02
C GLN A 169 1.78 5.90 20.85
N PRO A 170 0.80 5.17 21.42
CA PRO A 170 0.60 3.75 21.13
C PRO A 170 0.62 3.45 19.64
N LEU A 171 1.25 2.35 19.22
CA LEU A 171 1.34 1.99 17.81
C LEU A 171 -0.05 1.91 17.15
N ASN A 172 -1.02 1.31 17.85
CA ASN A 172 -2.39 1.17 17.37
C ASN A 172 -3.22 2.47 17.36
N ALA A 173 -2.68 3.59 17.85
CA ALA A 173 -3.27 4.92 17.73
C ALA A 173 -2.82 5.69 16.48
N ILE A 174 -1.76 5.24 15.79
CA ILE A 174 -1.14 6.01 14.70
C ILE A 174 -2.08 6.21 13.52
N ASN A 175 -2.72 5.13 13.06
CA ASN A 175 -3.77 5.17 12.05
C ASN A 175 -4.52 3.83 12.01
N ARG A 176 -5.58 3.77 11.19
CA ARG A 176 -6.43 2.59 11.01
C ARG A 176 -5.72 1.32 10.49
N ASP A 177 -4.72 1.46 9.62
CA ASP A 177 -4.01 0.32 9.02
C ASP A 177 -3.03 -0.27 10.04
N VAL A 178 -2.34 0.59 10.81
CA VAL A 178 -1.48 0.17 11.93
C VAL A 178 -2.30 -0.39 13.10
N ASN A 179 -3.50 0.13 13.35
CA ASN A 179 -4.42 -0.48 14.32
C ASN A 179 -4.78 -1.92 13.90
N LEU A 180 -5.07 -2.13 12.61
CA LEU A 180 -5.33 -3.47 12.08
C LEU A 180 -4.11 -4.38 12.24
N LEU A 181 -2.91 -3.89 11.95
CA LEU A 181 -1.66 -4.62 12.18
C LEU A 181 -1.59 -5.14 13.62
N VAL A 182 -1.70 -4.23 14.59
CA VAL A 182 -1.57 -4.56 16.01
C VAL A 182 -2.63 -5.56 16.45
N ARG A 183 -3.90 -5.30 16.11
CA ARG A 183 -5.00 -6.20 16.49
C ARG A 183 -4.83 -7.58 15.85
N CYS A 184 -4.42 -7.63 14.59
CA CYS A 184 -4.21 -8.90 13.90
C CYS A 184 -3.07 -9.72 14.52
N ILE A 185 -1.91 -9.11 14.75
CA ILE A 185 -0.73 -9.79 15.29
C ILE A 185 -0.96 -10.25 16.73
N MET A 186 -1.61 -9.41 17.54
CA MET A 186 -1.91 -9.69 18.94
C MET A 186 -3.19 -10.50 19.16
N ASP A 187 -3.79 -11.01 18.08
CA ASP A 187 -5.04 -11.80 18.10
C ASP A 187 -6.21 -11.12 18.84
N ARG A 188 -6.27 -9.80 18.77
CA ARG A 188 -7.35 -9.01 19.38
C ARG A 188 -8.59 -8.97 18.46
N PRO A 189 -9.79 -8.81 19.03
CA PRO A 189 -10.99 -8.51 18.25
C PRO A 189 -10.81 -7.23 17.42
N ASP A 190 -11.42 -7.18 16.25
CA ASP A 190 -11.42 -6.03 15.34
C ASP A 190 -12.81 -5.74 14.77
N ASP A 191 -13.86 -6.21 15.44
CA ASP A 191 -15.25 -6.06 14.99
C ASP A 191 -15.73 -4.60 15.06
N ASP A 192 -15.16 -3.82 15.98
CA ASP A 192 -15.34 -2.36 16.19
C ASP A 192 -14.36 -1.50 15.38
N ASN A 193 -13.35 -2.11 14.75
CA ASN A 193 -12.36 -1.36 13.96
C ASN A 193 -12.91 -1.01 12.57
N TYR A 194 -12.50 0.14 12.05
CA TYR A 194 -12.85 0.59 10.71
C TYR A 194 -12.29 -0.32 9.62
N GLU A 195 -11.01 -0.68 9.73
CA GLU A 195 -10.41 -1.73 8.90
C GLU A 195 -10.56 -3.08 9.60
N LYS A 196 -10.90 -4.12 8.85
CA LYS A 196 -11.09 -5.47 9.40
C LYS A 196 -10.14 -6.44 8.74
N ARG A 197 -9.71 -7.47 9.47
CA ARG A 197 -8.87 -8.54 8.92
C ARG A 197 -9.73 -9.63 8.32
N LEU A 198 -9.16 -10.30 7.35
CA LEU A 198 -9.61 -11.61 6.92
C LEU A 198 -9.25 -12.62 8.03
N ARG A 199 -10.22 -13.38 8.55
CA ARG A 199 -9.97 -14.27 9.70
C ARG A 199 -9.22 -15.53 9.29
N ASN A 200 -9.44 -16.04 8.07
CA ASN A 200 -8.70 -17.19 7.54
C ASN A 200 -8.14 -16.89 6.15
N PRO A 201 -7.14 -15.99 6.07
CA PRO A 201 -6.68 -15.45 4.79
C PRO A 201 -6.17 -16.55 3.85
N MET A 202 -5.52 -17.58 4.39
CA MET A 202 -4.99 -18.71 3.62
C MET A 202 -6.09 -19.54 2.96
N LYS A 203 -7.22 -19.76 3.65
CA LYS A 203 -8.37 -20.50 3.11
C LYS A 203 -9.14 -19.65 2.11
N GLU A 204 -9.38 -18.39 2.46
CA GLU A 204 -10.20 -17.48 1.67
C GLU A 204 -9.51 -17.08 0.35
N MET A 205 -8.20 -16.84 0.36
CA MET A 205 -7.45 -16.54 -0.87
C MET A 205 -7.38 -17.72 -1.85
N LYS A 206 -7.38 -18.96 -1.35
CA LYS A 206 -7.44 -20.16 -2.20
C LYS A 206 -8.76 -20.23 -2.98
N ASN A 207 -9.87 -19.91 -2.33
CA ASN A 207 -11.19 -19.90 -2.97
C ASN A 207 -11.28 -18.82 -4.06
N ASP A 208 -10.57 -17.70 -3.86
CA ASP A 208 -10.52 -16.59 -4.80
C ASP A 208 -9.54 -16.81 -5.97
N ASN A 209 -8.93 -18.00 -6.11
CA ASN A 209 -7.89 -18.30 -7.11
C ASN A 209 -6.73 -17.29 -7.11
N PHE A 210 -6.40 -16.71 -5.96
CA PHE A 210 -5.26 -15.82 -5.82
C PHE A 210 -4.00 -16.56 -5.37
N THR A 211 -2.91 -16.28 -6.07
CA THR A 211 -1.61 -16.88 -5.80
C THR A 211 -0.89 -16.04 -4.75
N MET A 212 -0.65 -16.58 -3.56
CA MET A 212 0.19 -15.93 -2.55
C MET A 212 1.67 -15.92 -2.94
N PRO A 213 2.47 -14.97 -2.41
CA PRO A 213 3.93 -15.04 -2.49
C PRO A 213 4.42 -16.40 -1.99
N ILE A 214 5.42 -16.99 -2.65
CA ILE A 214 5.90 -18.35 -2.36
C ILE A 214 6.27 -18.49 -0.87
N ALA A 215 7.01 -17.51 -0.32
CA ALA A 215 7.38 -17.50 1.10
C ALA A 215 6.17 -17.55 2.04
N PHE A 216 5.04 -16.93 1.66
CA PHE A 216 3.85 -16.83 2.49
C PHE A 216 3.05 -18.15 2.51
N ARG A 217 3.37 -19.09 1.61
CA ARG A 217 2.79 -20.44 1.59
C ARG A 217 3.39 -21.34 2.67
N SER A 218 4.60 -21.03 3.17
CA SER A 218 5.17 -21.70 4.34
C SER A 218 4.45 -21.22 5.59
N LYS A 219 3.84 -22.17 6.31
CA LYS A 219 3.18 -21.90 7.59
C LYS A 219 4.20 -21.46 8.62
N GLU A 220 5.39 -22.06 8.58
CA GLU A 220 6.50 -21.81 9.48
C GLU A 220 6.99 -20.36 9.34
N TYR A 221 7.17 -19.88 8.11
CA TYR A 221 7.53 -18.49 7.84
C TYR A 221 6.45 -17.52 8.35
N ALA A 222 5.18 -17.77 8.00
CA ALA A 222 4.07 -16.90 8.41
C ALA A 222 3.92 -16.83 9.93
N GLN A 223 4.08 -17.96 10.63
CA GLN A 223 4.04 -18.04 12.09
C GLN A 223 5.26 -17.37 12.74
N ALA A 224 6.47 -17.61 12.23
CA ALA A 224 7.69 -16.99 12.72
C ALA A 224 7.60 -15.47 12.63
N ARG A 225 7.15 -14.94 11.49
CA ARG A 225 6.95 -13.51 11.28
C ARG A 225 5.89 -12.93 12.22
N LYS A 226 4.78 -13.63 12.45
CA LYS A 226 3.77 -13.21 13.42
C LYS A 226 4.37 -13.11 14.83
N LYS A 227 5.10 -14.15 15.26
CA LYS A 227 5.71 -14.23 16.60
C LYS A 227 6.74 -13.14 16.82
N GLU A 228 7.57 -12.85 15.82
CA GLU A 228 8.51 -11.74 15.84
C GLU A 228 7.80 -10.41 16.10
N LEU A 229 6.73 -10.12 15.33
CA LEU A 229 5.95 -8.90 15.52
C LEU A 229 5.21 -8.86 16.85
N GLN A 230 4.74 -10.00 17.37
CA GLN A 230 4.13 -10.06 18.72
C GLN A 230 5.12 -9.60 19.80
N ILE A 231 6.38 -10.04 19.71
CA ILE A 231 7.44 -9.62 20.64
C ILE A 231 7.72 -8.12 20.50
N LEU A 232 7.87 -7.63 19.27
CA LEU A 232 8.12 -6.21 19.01
C LEU A 232 6.97 -5.32 19.52
N ILE A 233 5.73 -5.68 19.21
CA ILE A 233 4.53 -4.94 19.64
C ILE A 233 4.41 -4.98 21.16
N SER A 234 4.65 -6.12 21.80
CA SER A 234 4.57 -6.20 23.27
C SER A 234 5.56 -5.25 23.95
N LYS A 235 6.80 -5.14 23.42
CA LYS A 235 7.79 -4.17 23.92
C LYS A 235 7.36 -2.73 23.67
N ASP A 236 6.84 -2.43 22.49
CA ASP A 236 6.33 -1.10 22.15
C ASP A 236 5.17 -0.67 23.06
N GLU A 237 4.24 -1.59 23.34
CA GLU A 237 3.11 -1.36 24.25
C GLU A 237 3.54 -1.15 25.71
N MET A 238 4.65 -1.74 26.15
CA MET A 238 5.21 -1.43 27.47
C MET A 238 5.72 0.02 27.55
N LEU A 239 6.27 0.55 26.45
CA LEU A 239 6.84 1.90 26.41
C LEU A 239 5.76 2.96 26.21
N TYR A 240 4.86 2.75 25.25
CA TYR A 240 3.92 3.77 24.79
C TYR A 240 2.46 3.49 25.20
N GLY A 241 2.19 2.34 25.80
CA GLY A 241 0.84 1.89 26.14
C GLY A 241 0.07 1.35 24.93
N ARG A 242 -1.24 1.14 25.11
CA ARG A 242 -2.17 0.61 24.10
C ARG A 242 -3.36 1.53 23.94
N ALA A 243 -3.84 1.69 22.71
CA ALA A 243 -5.06 2.43 22.38
C ALA A 243 -6.26 1.51 22.13
N ASP A 244 -6.70 0.75 23.14
CA ASP A 244 -7.68 -0.34 22.96
C ASP A 244 -9.03 0.12 22.38
N TYR A 245 -9.43 1.37 22.65
CA TYR A 245 -10.70 1.95 22.18
C TYR A 245 -10.59 2.71 20.85
N TYR A 246 -9.41 2.72 20.22
CA TYR A 246 -9.24 3.36 18.94
C TYR A 246 -9.88 2.54 17.81
N THR A 247 -10.83 3.15 17.10
CA THR A 247 -11.60 2.52 16.01
C THR A 247 -11.14 2.89 14.61
N GLY A 248 -10.12 3.76 14.46
CA GLY A 248 -9.57 4.14 13.15
C GLY A 248 -10.25 5.32 12.44
N ASN A 249 -11.31 5.91 13.01
CA ASN A 249 -12.08 7.00 12.38
C ASN A 249 -11.77 8.42 12.88
N ASN A 250 -11.16 8.54 14.06
CA ASN A 250 -10.91 9.84 14.69
C ASN A 250 -9.39 10.10 14.80
N LEU A 251 -8.99 11.35 14.95
CA LEU A 251 -7.65 11.66 15.45
C LEU A 251 -7.56 11.15 16.89
N TYR A 252 -6.45 10.50 17.21
CA TYR A 252 -6.23 9.96 18.54
C TYR A 252 -6.30 11.07 19.59
N ASN A 253 -7.22 10.94 20.56
CA ASN A 253 -7.27 11.83 21.72
C ASN A 253 -6.64 11.11 22.91
N ALA A 254 -5.43 11.54 23.28
CA ALA A 254 -4.60 10.89 24.29
C ALA A 254 -5.22 10.83 25.69
N LYS A 255 -6.19 11.69 26.02
CA LYS A 255 -6.70 11.83 27.39
C LYS A 255 -7.60 10.69 27.88
N THR A 256 -8.04 9.77 27.02
CA THR A 256 -9.09 8.79 27.39
C THR A 256 -8.85 7.34 26.97
N MET A 257 -7.70 7.00 26.37
CA MET A 257 -7.59 5.73 25.65
C MET A 257 -6.28 4.95 25.86
N ILE A 258 -5.38 5.35 26.76
CA ILE A 258 -4.15 4.57 27.02
C ILE A 258 -4.37 3.56 28.12
N THR A 259 -4.23 2.28 27.81
CA THR A 259 -4.02 1.23 28.80
C THR A 259 -2.55 0.83 28.78
N HIS A 260 -1.88 0.84 29.93
CA HIS A 260 -0.55 0.24 30.04
C HIS A 260 -0.73 -1.21 30.50
N PRO A 261 -0.08 -2.20 29.85
CA PRO A 261 0.00 -3.54 30.41
C PRO A 261 0.54 -3.42 31.83
N ALA A 262 -0.07 -4.13 32.79
CA ALA A 262 0.47 -4.18 34.13
C ALA A 262 1.94 -4.63 34.01
N ALA A 263 2.87 -3.83 34.55
CA ALA A 263 4.23 -4.27 34.72
C ALA A 263 4.18 -5.46 35.69
N ASN A 264 4.15 -6.68 35.15
CA ASN A 264 4.28 -7.87 35.98
C ASN A 264 5.65 -7.74 36.65
N ALA A 265 5.63 -7.38 37.93
CA ALA A 265 6.77 -7.32 38.81
C ALA A 265 7.25 -8.75 39.09
N THR A 266 7.78 -9.41 38.06
CA THR A 266 8.57 -10.63 38.26
C THR A 266 10.02 -10.16 38.31
N SER A 267 10.42 -9.75 39.52
CA SER A 267 11.82 -9.67 39.91
C SER A 267 12.43 -11.06 39.70
N VAL A 268 13.08 -11.26 38.54
CA VAL A 268 13.99 -12.37 38.33
C VAL A 268 15.18 -12.09 39.25
N LEU A 269 15.12 -12.66 40.46
CA LEU A 269 16.26 -12.76 41.35
C LEU A 269 17.30 -13.63 40.62
N PHE A 270 18.31 -12.99 40.05
CA PHE A 270 19.55 -13.69 39.72
C PHE A 270 20.22 -14.03 41.06
N VAL A 271 20.03 -15.26 41.52
CA VAL A 271 20.90 -15.87 42.52
C VAL A 271 22.18 -16.25 41.79
N THR A 272 23.26 -15.55 42.14
CA THR A 272 24.66 -15.90 41.80
C THR A 272 25.21 -16.92 42.76
#